data_AF-A0AAD6FAB8-F1
#
_entry.id   AF-A0AAD6FAB8-F1
#
_cell.length_a   1.000
_cell.length_b   1.000
_cell.length_c   1.000
_cell.angle_alpha   90.00
_cell.angle_beta   90.00
_cell.angle_gamma   90.00
#
_symmetry.space_group_name_H-M   'P 1'
#
loop_
_entity.id
_entity.type
_entity.pdbx_description
1 polymer ?
#
loop_
_entity_poly.entity_id
_entity_poly.type
_entity_poly.pdbx_seq_one_letter_code
_entity_poly.pdbx_strand_id
1 'polypeptide(L)'
;MEGRKKYEDQRKQKLKKGSVREQQTLELLNRFKSKLSSAITTDAPEEDVEELAEDDDKGWMGHVLQFDEQSRKVKDATMQDEDTFEIHDPRNPVNKRRREESKKIMKEKKAKW
;
A
#
# COMPACT_ATOMS: atom_id res chain seq x y z
N MET A 1 -22.72 17.81 13.83
CA MET A 1 -22.01 19.12 13.75
C MET A 1 -20.81 19.20 14.70
N GLU A 2 -20.86 18.58 15.88
CA GLU A 2 -19.79 18.65 16.90
C GLU A 2 -18.47 17.97 16.49
N GLY A 3 -18.52 16.82 15.79
CA GLY A 3 -17.32 16.12 15.33
C GLY A 3 -16.44 16.95 14.39
N ARG A 4 -17.05 17.71 13.46
CA ARG A 4 -16.30 18.60 12.55
C ARG A 4 -15.54 19.69 13.31
N LYS A 5 -16.19 20.30 14.31
CA LYS A 5 -15.59 21.36 15.13
C LYS A 5 -14.38 20.85 15.92
N LYS A 6 -14.48 19.65 16.52
CA LYS A 6 -13.37 18.98 17.22
C LYS A 6 -12.13 18.82 16.33
N TYR A 7 -12.31 18.31 15.11
CA TYR A 7 -11.19 18.07 14.19
C TYR A 7 -10.63 19.37 13.61
N GLU A 8 -11.45 20.41 13.43
CA GLU A 8 -10.97 21.73 13.00
C GLU A 8 -10.10 22.39 14.06
N ASP A 9 -10.48 22.32 15.33
CA ASP A 9 -9.70 22.93 16.42
C ASP A 9 -8.38 22.19 16.64
N GLN A 10 -8.38 20.86 16.54
CA GLN A 10 -7.14 20.07 16.53
C GLN A 10 -6.24 20.41 15.34
N ARG A 11 -6.81 20.65 14.16
CA ARG A 11 -6.05 21.04 12.97
C ARG A 11 -5.37 22.41 13.14
N LYS A 12 -5.98 23.34 13.87
CA LYS A 12 -5.41 24.66 14.20
C LYS A 12 -4.25 24.58 15.20
N GLN A 13 -4.26 23.57 16.08
CA GLN A 13 -3.16 23.33 17.04
C GLN A 13 -1.93 22.68 16.40
N LYS A 14 -2.07 22.07 15.22
CA LYS A 14 -0.92 21.54 14.47
C LYS A 14 -0.07 22.71 13.97
N LEU A 15 1.25 22.63 14.23
CA LEU A 15 2.18 23.69 13.87
C LEU A 15 2.15 23.95 12.35
N LYS A 16 2.31 25.24 11.99
CA LYS A 16 2.34 25.68 10.60
C LYS A 16 3.55 25.06 9.87
N LYS A 17 3.40 24.86 8.55
CA LYS A 17 4.44 24.30 7.68
C LYS A 17 5.77 25.06 7.83
N GLY A 18 6.89 24.36 7.94
CA GLY A 18 8.23 24.95 8.09
C GLY A 18 9.18 24.09 8.93
N SER A 19 10.36 24.62 9.25
CA SER A 19 11.44 23.93 9.97
C SER A 19 11.01 23.33 11.33
N VAL A 20 10.07 23.96 12.03
CA VAL A 20 9.56 23.45 13.32
C VAL A 20 8.79 22.13 13.14
N ARG A 21 8.13 21.92 11.99
CA ARG A 21 7.47 20.64 11.68
C ARG A 21 8.49 19.52 11.48
N GLU A 22 9.59 19.81 10.80
CA GLU A 22 10.66 18.84 10.57
C GLU A 22 11.30 18.39 11.88
N GLN A 23 11.65 19.34 12.76
CA GLN A 23 12.19 19.05 14.08
C GLN A 23 11.26 18.14 14.89
N GLN A 24 9.96 18.45 14.92
CA GLN A 24 8.96 17.61 15.57
C GLN A 24 8.88 16.20 14.94
N THR A 25 8.96 16.09 13.61
CA THR A 25 8.96 14.77 12.95
C THR A 25 10.22 13.97 13.27
N LEU A 26 11.38 14.62 13.37
CA LEU A 26 12.63 13.98 13.76
C LEU A 26 12.59 13.52 15.22
N GLU A 27 12.01 14.31 16.13
CA GLU A 27 11.80 13.89 17.51
C GLU A 27 10.91 12.64 17.61
N LEU A 28 9.79 12.62 16.87
CA LEU A 28 8.91 11.44 16.81
C LEU A 28 9.63 10.23 16.20
N LEU A 29 10.41 10.44 15.14
CA LEU A 29 11.21 9.40 14.52
C LEU A 29 12.27 8.84 15.49
N ASN A 30 12.93 9.68 16.27
CA ASN A 30 13.92 9.26 17.25
C ASN A 30 13.27 8.41 18.35
N ARG A 31 12.09 8.81 18.85
CA ARG A 31 11.31 8.00 19.81
C ARG A 31 10.95 6.63 19.21
N PHE A 32 10.53 6.61 17.95
CA PHE A 32 10.23 5.37 17.25
C PHE A 32 11.46 4.47 17.14
N LYS A 33 12.61 5.01 16.71
CA LYS A 33 13.88 4.27 16.61
C LYS A 33 14.29 3.65 17.94
N SER A 34 14.21 4.41 19.04
CA SER A 34 14.50 3.89 20.38
C SER A 34 13.57 2.75 20.79
N LYS A 35 12.26 2.86 20.50
CA LYS A 35 11.29 1.79 20.76
C LYS A 35 11.58 0.54 19.91
N LEU A 36 11.92 0.73 18.64
CA LEU A 36 12.26 -0.35 17.71
C LEU A 36 13.53 -1.09 18.15
N SER A 37 14.61 -0.37 18.46
CA SER A 37 15.85 -0.99 18.93
C SER A 37 15.67 -1.75 20.24
N SER A 38 14.83 -1.23 21.15
CA SER A 38 14.45 -1.96 22.36
C SER A 38 13.73 -3.26 22.01
N ALA A 39 12.73 -3.23 21.13
CA ALA A 39 11.98 -4.41 20.71
C ALA A 39 12.88 -5.47 20.05
N ILE A 40 13.80 -5.05 19.17
CA ILE A 40 14.77 -5.96 18.53
C ILE A 40 15.69 -6.63 19.56
N THR A 41 16.07 -5.92 20.63
CA THR A 41 16.98 -6.46 21.66
C THR A 41 16.25 -7.38 22.65
N THR A 42 14.99 -7.06 22.99
CA THR A 42 14.20 -7.86 23.94
C THR A 42 13.58 -9.09 23.31
N ASP A 43 13.17 -8.99 22.04
CA ASP A 43 12.53 -10.07 21.27
C ASP A 43 13.52 -10.70 20.29
N ALA A 44 14.82 -10.72 20.64
CA ALA A 44 15.87 -11.28 19.78
C ALA A 44 15.44 -12.67 19.29
N PRO A 45 15.23 -12.86 17.97
CA PRO A 45 14.79 -14.14 17.47
C PRO A 45 15.98 -15.08 17.56
N GLU A 46 15.94 -16.03 18.50
CA GLU A 46 16.63 -17.29 18.29
C GLU A 46 16.11 -17.84 16.96
N GLU A 47 17.03 -18.21 16.08
CA GLU A 47 16.73 -18.79 14.77
C GLU A 47 15.91 -20.07 14.95
N ASP A 48 14.60 -19.94 15.11
CA ASP A 48 13.68 -21.02 14.86
C ASP A 48 12.51 -20.48 14.07
N VAL A 49 12.38 -21.08 12.89
CA VAL A 49 11.31 -20.87 11.92
C VAL A 49 10.04 -21.43 12.56
N GLU A 50 9.48 -20.73 13.54
CA GLU A 50 8.16 -21.08 14.09
C GLU A 50 7.09 -20.68 13.08
N GLU A 51 6.63 -21.71 12.39
CA GLU A 51 5.34 -21.87 11.74
C GLU A 51 4.32 -20.84 12.24
N LEU A 52 4.01 -19.87 11.37
CA LEU A 52 3.11 -18.73 11.62
C LEU A 52 1.78 -19.21 12.23
N ALA A 53 1.70 -19.23 13.55
CA ALA A 53 0.44 -19.37 14.27
C ALA A 53 -0.35 -18.07 14.12
N GLU A 54 -1.63 -18.24 13.76
CA GLU A 54 -2.73 -17.28 13.74
C GLU A 54 -2.37 -15.79 13.99
N ASP A 55 -2.48 -14.99 12.92
CA ASP A 55 -2.65 -13.52 12.78
C ASP A 55 -2.78 -12.68 14.08
N ASP A 56 -1.81 -12.78 14.99
CA ASP A 56 -1.65 -11.89 16.13
C ASP A 56 -0.80 -10.72 15.63
N ASP A 57 -1.29 -9.48 15.78
CA ASP A 57 -0.65 -8.22 15.33
C ASP A 57 0.70 -7.91 16.06
N LYS A 58 1.37 -8.93 16.60
CA LYS A 58 2.57 -8.88 17.43
C LYS A 58 3.79 -9.35 16.62
N GLY A 59 4.99 -9.03 17.11
CA GLY A 59 6.26 -9.51 16.51
C GLY A 59 6.77 -8.76 15.27
N TRP A 60 5.93 -7.98 14.56
CA TRP A 60 6.36 -7.26 13.35
C TRP A 60 7.50 -6.24 13.58
N MET A 61 7.66 -5.74 14.81
CA MET A 61 8.74 -4.81 15.16
C MET A 61 10.12 -5.50 15.24
N GLY A 62 10.17 -6.79 15.51
CA GLY A 62 11.42 -7.58 15.55
C GLY A 62 11.69 -8.37 14.28
N HIS A 63 10.65 -8.62 13.48
CA HIS A 63 10.74 -9.44 12.27
C HIS A 63 11.58 -8.79 11.15
N VAL A 64 12.38 -9.61 10.45
CA VAL A 64 13.16 -9.20 9.28
C VAL A 64 12.51 -9.78 8.02
N LEU A 65 12.17 -8.91 7.07
CA LEU A 65 11.54 -9.32 5.83
C LEU A 65 12.52 -10.09 4.94
N GLN A 66 12.28 -11.39 4.77
CA GLN A 66 13.05 -12.28 3.90
C GLN A 66 12.14 -12.89 2.84
N PHE A 67 12.63 -12.99 1.60
CA PHE A 67 11.91 -13.62 0.49
C PHE A 67 12.82 -14.64 -0.18
N ASP A 68 12.33 -15.86 -0.38
CA ASP A 68 13.08 -16.93 -1.05
C ASP A 68 13.25 -16.68 -2.57
N GLU A 69 12.34 -15.93 -3.18
CA GLU A 69 12.30 -15.70 -4.63
C GLU A 69 12.22 -14.21 -4.98
N GLN A 70 13.25 -13.69 -5.64
CA GLN A 70 13.33 -12.27 -6.08
C GLN A 70 12.58 -11.98 -7.40
N SER A 71 11.83 -12.95 -7.95
CA SER A 71 11.25 -12.85 -9.30
C SER A 71 9.94 -12.05 -9.37
N ARG A 72 9.34 -11.69 -8.22
CA ARG A 72 8.09 -10.91 -8.22
C ARG A 72 8.39 -9.46 -8.54
N LYS A 73 8.13 -9.07 -9.79
CA LYS A 73 7.99 -7.68 -10.22
C LYS A 73 6.80 -7.09 -9.46
N VAL A 74 7.06 -6.50 -8.29
CA VAL A 74 6.09 -5.65 -7.61
C VAL A 74 5.63 -4.60 -8.63
N LYS A 75 4.33 -4.39 -8.73
CA LYS A 75 3.78 -3.33 -9.57
C LYS A 75 4.27 -2.01 -9.01
N ASP A 76 5.32 -1.47 -9.61
CA ASP A 76 5.86 -0.17 -9.25
C ASP A 76 4.76 0.86 -9.52
N ALA A 77 4.38 1.62 -8.49
CA ALA A 77 3.35 2.65 -8.61
C ALA A 77 3.72 3.75 -9.61
N THR A 78 4.99 3.87 -9.98
CA THR A 78 5.49 4.79 -11.01
C THR A 78 5.51 4.16 -12.41
N MET A 79 5.43 2.83 -12.53
CA MET A 79 5.32 2.16 -13.82
C MET A 79 3.88 2.17 -14.31
N GLN A 80 3.70 2.53 -15.58
CA GLN A 80 2.39 2.52 -16.24
C GLN A 80 1.96 1.06 -16.44
N ASP A 81 0.99 0.61 -15.64
CA ASP A 81 0.38 -0.72 -15.68
C ASP A 81 -1.03 -0.71 -16.30
N GLU A 82 -1.65 -1.89 -16.40
CA GLU A 82 -2.99 -2.15 -16.94
C GLU A 82 -4.09 -1.24 -16.35
N ASP A 83 -3.96 -0.82 -15.10
CA ASP A 83 -4.92 0.06 -14.40
C ASP A 83 -4.60 1.56 -14.52
N THR A 84 -3.59 1.91 -15.31
CA THR A 84 -3.16 3.32 -15.49
C THR A 84 -4.10 4.11 -16.40
N PHE A 85 -4.82 3.41 -17.27
CA PHE A 85 -5.76 4.04 -18.18
C PHE A 85 -7.09 4.32 -17.47
N GLU A 86 -7.62 5.54 -17.64
CA GLU A 86 -8.95 5.90 -17.14
C GLU A 86 -10.01 4.89 -17.59
N ILE A 87 -11.07 4.71 -16.80
CA ILE A 87 -12.11 3.70 -17.08
C ILE A 87 -12.82 3.90 -18.43
N HIS A 88 -12.72 5.10 -19.02
CA HIS A 88 -13.28 5.44 -20.33
C HIS A 88 -12.23 5.40 -21.46
N ASP A 89 -10.95 5.19 -21.13
CA ASP A 89 -9.89 5.09 -22.12
C ASP A 89 -10.08 3.81 -22.95
N PRO A 90 -10.04 3.90 -24.30
CA PRO A 90 -10.20 2.74 -25.18
C PRO A 90 -9.12 1.67 -25.02
N ARG A 91 -7.96 2.00 -24.43
CA ARG A 91 -6.83 1.10 -24.12
C ARG A 91 -6.98 0.42 -22.76
N ASN A 92 -7.91 0.87 -21.91
CA ASN A 92 -8.21 0.19 -20.65
C ASN A 92 -8.57 -1.29 -20.93
N PRO A 93 -7.97 -2.25 -20.19
CA PRO A 93 -8.19 -3.68 -20.38
C PRO A 93 -9.67 -4.08 -20.41
N VAL A 94 -10.49 -3.43 -19.59
CA VAL A 94 -11.95 -3.66 -19.52
C VAL A 94 -12.63 -3.26 -20.83
N ASN A 95 -12.29 -2.09 -21.37
CA ASN A 95 -12.83 -1.61 -22.65
C ASN A 95 -12.33 -2.43 -23.83
N LYS A 96 -11.06 -2.89 -23.79
CA LYS A 96 -10.50 -3.79 -24.79
C LYS A 96 -11.27 -5.10 -24.83
N ARG A 97 -11.52 -5.74 -23.66
CA ARG A 97 -12.28 -7.00 -23.56
C ARG A 97 -13.68 -6.86 -24.12
N ARG A 98 -14.43 -5.84 -23.68
CA ARG A 98 -15.81 -5.57 -24.16
C ARG A 98 -15.86 -5.35 -25.68
N ARG A 99 -14.87 -4.64 -26.25
CA ARG A 99 -14.79 -4.38 -27.69
C ARG A 99 -14.53 -5.64 -28.50
N GLU A 100 -13.57 -6.47 -28.08
CA GLU A 100 -13.23 -7.70 -28.79
C GLU A 100 -14.36 -8.74 -28.72
N GLU A 101 -15.04 -8.86 -27.57
CA GLU A 101 -16.25 -9.69 -27.45
C GLU A 101 -17.37 -9.21 -28.39
N SER A 102 -17.60 -7.90 -28.46
CA SER A 102 -18.60 -7.32 -29.37
C SER A 102 -18.27 -7.59 -30.85
N LYS A 103 -16.98 -7.49 -31.23
CA LYS A 103 -16.51 -7.84 -32.59
C LYS A 103 -16.71 -9.33 -32.90
N LYS A 104 -16.44 -10.20 -31.93
CA LYS A 104 -16.63 -11.65 -32.06
C LYS A 104 -18.10 -11.98 -32.30
N ILE A 105 -18.99 -11.42 -31.48
CA ILE A 105 -20.45 -11.58 -31.62
C ILE A 105 -20.94 -11.07 -32.99
N MET A 106 -20.45 -9.91 -33.44
CA MET A 106 -20.78 -9.36 -34.77
C MET A 106 -20.32 -10.27 -35.91
N LYS A 107 -19.11 -10.85 -35.81
CA LYS A 107 -18.56 -11.75 -36.81
C LYS A 107 -19.34 -13.07 -36.89
N GLU A 108 -19.74 -13.62 -35.74
CA GLU A 108 -20.58 -14.82 -35.65
C GLU A 108 -21.98 -14.59 -36.25
N LYS A 109 -22.60 -13.44 -35.97
CA LYS A 109 -23.89 -13.07 -36.58
C LYS A 109 -23.78 -12.92 -38.10
N LYS A 110 -22.70 -12.31 -38.61
CA LYS A 110 -22.47 -12.16 -40.06
C LYS A 110 -22.18 -13.48 -40.76
N ALA A 111 -21.55 -14.44 -40.08
CA ALA A 111 -21.28 -15.77 -40.65
C ALA A 111 -22.52 -16.69 -40.64
N LYS A 112 -23.56 -16.34 -39.86
CA LYS A 112 -24.83 -17.08 -39.78
C LYS A 112 -25.88 -16.60 -40.81
N TRP A 113 -25.61 -15.48 -41.47
CA TRP A 113 -26.38 -14.93 -42.60
C TRP A 113 -25.69 -15.27 -43.91
#